data_AF-V7DA09-F1
#
_entry.id   AF-V7DA09-F1
#
_cell.length_a   1.000
_cell.length_b   1.000
_cell.length_c   1.000
_cell.angle_alpha   90.00
_cell.angle_beta   90.00
_cell.angle_gamma   90.00
#
_symmetry.space_group_name_H-M   'P 1'
#
loop_
_entity.id
_entity.type
_entity.pdbx_description
1 polymer ?
#
loop_
_entity_poly.entity_id
_entity_poly.type
_entity_poly.pdbx_seq_one_letter_code
_entity_poly.pdbx_strand_id
1 'polypeptide(L)'
;MMNDPQAIADILKSPEYDPLLLQKDGYKHIDRNLLRICSDAIRELELKFGWDDYNRQRHAGRFQDGESLIKAPSLPSVPRPFHSWAEFRMSVFGGMQDMPFEQIEVEYTVTKKHRSDWHDSLNNRIWYQGKGVIPNGDAARDLICAARQNSIHHVFIFTVPNIKCPWSRPRKDGSVMTQEEWCKKEGFDYIYEGEEQAFLGSPHRKWLVENFAKNLPPLPLKTARVLEDLISIKPGLFAHKQQEQRVTIN
;
A
#
# COMPACT_ATOMS: atom_id res chain seq x y z
N MET A 1 32.41 -28.47 9.30
CA MET A 1 31.41 -27.87 10.22
C MET A 1 30.76 -26.72 9.48
N MET A 2 29.44 -26.56 9.60
CA MET A 2 28.57 -25.84 8.64
C MET A 2 29.08 -24.42 8.31
N ASN A 3 29.51 -24.22 7.06
CA ASN A 3 29.82 -22.90 6.49
C ASN A 3 28.68 -22.38 5.61
N ASP A 4 27.52 -23.03 5.63
CA ASP A 4 26.34 -22.61 4.87
C ASP A 4 25.41 -21.80 5.80
N PRO A 5 25.30 -20.47 5.60
CA PRO A 5 24.41 -19.64 6.40
C PRO A 5 22.94 -20.07 6.32
N GLN A 6 22.50 -20.67 5.20
CA GLN A 6 21.12 -21.13 5.05
C GLN A 6 20.85 -22.33 5.95
N ALA A 7 21.73 -23.33 5.95
CA ALA A 7 21.60 -24.49 6.83
C ALA A 7 21.60 -24.11 8.32
N ILE A 8 22.41 -23.10 8.70
CA ILE A 8 22.44 -22.58 10.07
C ILE A 8 21.12 -21.87 10.41
N ALA A 9 20.64 -20.98 9.54
CA ALA A 9 19.37 -20.30 9.74
C ALA A 9 18.21 -21.29 9.87
N ASP A 10 18.20 -22.34 9.04
CA ASP A 10 17.14 -23.35 8.97
C ASP A 10 16.99 -24.18 10.26
N ILE A 11 17.98 -24.19 11.15
CA ILE A 11 17.86 -24.81 12.48
C ILE A 11 16.62 -24.26 13.20
N LEU A 12 16.39 -22.95 13.12
CA LEU A 12 15.26 -22.28 13.75
C LEU A 12 13.89 -22.56 13.12
N LYS A 13 13.85 -23.20 11.95
CA LYS A 13 12.59 -23.69 11.34
C LYS A 13 12.13 -25.03 11.89
N SER A 14 12.94 -25.66 12.74
CA SER A 14 12.56 -26.95 13.33
C SER A 14 11.30 -26.80 14.20
N PRO A 15 10.49 -27.88 14.35
CA PRO A 15 9.30 -27.87 15.20
C PRO A 15 9.59 -27.54 16.68
N GLU A 16 10.84 -27.66 17.12
CA GLU A 16 11.28 -27.30 18.45
C GLU A 16 11.32 -25.77 18.65
N TYR A 17 11.74 -25.01 17.64
CA TYR A 17 11.98 -23.57 17.76
C TYR A 17 10.90 -22.70 17.11
N ASP A 18 10.36 -23.09 15.95
CA ASP A 18 9.42 -22.26 15.20
C ASP A 18 8.19 -21.82 16.04
N PRO A 19 7.55 -22.69 16.85
CA PRO A 19 6.45 -22.27 17.73
C PRO A 19 6.87 -21.24 18.79
N LEU A 20 8.12 -21.29 19.28
CA LEU A 20 8.64 -20.35 20.27
C LEU A 20 8.89 -18.97 19.65
N LEU A 21 9.30 -18.91 18.38
CA LEU A 21 9.48 -17.63 17.67
C LEU A 21 8.17 -16.89 17.46
N LEU A 22 7.07 -17.63 17.25
CA LEU A 22 5.73 -17.09 17.07
C LEU A 22 5.06 -16.63 18.37
N GLN A 23 5.57 -17.07 19.53
CA GLN A 23 5.08 -16.63 20.84
C GLN A 23 5.73 -15.30 21.24
N LYS A 24 4.95 -14.40 21.84
CA LYS A 24 5.49 -13.16 22.41
C LYS A 24 6.57 -13.49 23.42
N ASP A 25 7.78 -12.97 23.22
CA ASP A 25 8.96 -13.22 24.05
C ASP A 25 9.42 -14.69 24.10
N GLY A 26 8.87 -15.59 23.28
CA GLY A 26 9.17 -17.02 23.33
C GLY A 26 10.61 -17.37 22.95
N TYR A 27 11.27 -16.49 22.19
CA TYR A 27 12.70 -16.59 21.88
C TYR A 27 13.61 -16.62 23.11
N LYS A 28 13.14 -16.13 24.28
CA LYS A 28 13.87 -16.19 25.55
C LYS A 28 14.04 -17.64 26.07
N HIS A 29 13.28 -18.59 25.53
CA HIS A 29 13.39 -20.01 25.85
C HIS A 29 14.35 -20.78 24.95
N ILE A 30 14.93 -20.13 23.93
CA ILE A 30 15.94 -20.71 23.04
C ILE A 30 17.32 -20.39 23.59
N ASP A 31 18.27 -21.33 23.47
CA ASP A 31 19.66 -21.07 23.85
C ASP A 31 20.19 -19.78 23.18
N ARG A 32 20.72 -18.86 24.00
CA ARG A 32 21.10 -17.52 23.55
C ARG A 32 22.24 -17.56 22.53
N ASN A 33 23.16 -18.53 22.62
CA ASN A 33 24.25 -18.66 21.67
C ASN A 33 23.78 -19.23 20.33
N LEU A 34 22.93 -20.25 20.36
CA LEU A 34 22.27 -20.79 19.18
C LEU A 34 21.50 -19.69 18.45
N LEU A 35 20.69 -18.93 19.18
CA LEU A 35 19.89 -17.83 18.64
C LEU A 35 20.76 -16.74 18.03
N ARG A 36 21.89 -16.40 18.66
CA ARG A 36 22.88 -15.45 18.11
C ARG A 36 23.49 -15.96 16.81
N ILE A 37 23.99 -17.20 16.79
CA ILE A 37 24.62 -17.81 15.60
C ILE A 37 23.62 -17.85 14.43
N CYS A 38 22.39 -18.26 14.68
CA CYS A 38 21.34 -18.27 13.65
C CYS A 38 21.01 -16.85 13.17
N SER A 39 20.89 -15.88 14.08
CA SER A 39 20.62 -14.48 13.70
C SER A 39 21.75 -13.85 12.88
N ASP A 40 23.02 -14.20 13.15
CA ASP A 40 24.16 -13.73 12.37
C ASP A 40 24.20 -14.39 10.99
N ALA A 41 23.87 -15.68 10.88
CA ALA A 41 23.72 -16.37 9.60
C ALA A 41 22.60 -15.77 8.74
N ILE A 42 21.46 -15.43 9.35
CA ILE A 42 20.35 -14.74 8.67
C ILE A 42 20.80 -13.38 8.14
N ARG A 43 21.51 -12.59 8.96
CA ARG A 43 22.08 -11.32 8.52
C ARG A 43 23.01 -11.49 7.33
N GLU A 44 23.84 -12.54 7.31
CA GLU A 44 24.72 -12.82 6.18
C GLU A 44 23.94 -13.10 4.89
N LEU A 45 22.85 -13.87 4.96
CA LEU A 45 21.95 -14.10 3.83
C LEU A 45 21.31 -12.79 3.34
N GLU A 46 20.80 -11.97 4.26
CA GLU A 46 20.18 -10.68 3.94
C GLU A 46 21.17 -9.70 3.29
N LEU A 47 22.43 -9.67 3.75
CA LEU A 47 23.47 -8.78 3.20
C LEU A 47 23.93 -9.19 1.79
N LYS A 48 23.88 -10.49 1.48
CA LYS A 48 24.26 -11.01 0.15
C LYS A 48 23.10 -10.96 -0.84
N PHE A 49 21.87 -10.74 -0.38
CA PHE A 49 20.70 -10.75 -1.25
C PHE A 49 20.62 -9.46 -2.08
N GLY A 50 20.41 -9.60 -3.39
CA GLY A 50 20.25 -8.49 -4.33
C GLY A 50 18.92 -7.79 -4.18
N TRP A 51 18.77 -7.00 -3.10
CA TRP A 51 17.52 -6.31 -2.76
C TRP A 51 17.02 -5.38 -3.87
N ASP A 52 17.92 -4.68 -4.56
CA ASP A 52 17.53 -3.75 -5.61
C ASP A 52 16.92 -4.45 -6.83
N ASP A 53 17.49 -5.59 -7.25
CA ASP A 53 16.93 -6.39 -8.34
C ASP A 53 15.60 -7.03 -7.93
N TYR A 54 15.50 -7.55 -6.71
CA TYR A 54 14.24 -8.03 -6.16
C TYR A 54 13.17 -6.94 -6.12
N ASN A 55 13.51 -5.74 -5.63
CA ASN A 55 12.59 -4.61 -5.53
C ASN A 55 12.13 -4.12 -6.91
N ARG A 56 13.02 -4.11 -7.89
CA ARG A 56 12.70 -3.79 -9.29
C ARG A 56 11.62 -4.74 -9.84
N GLN A 57 11.78 -6.05 -9.66
CA GLN A 57 10.78 -7.02 -10.12
C GLN A 57 9.49 -6.92 -9.30
N ARG A 58 9.59 -6.96 -7.98
CA ARG A 58 8.45 -7.13 -7.07
C ARG A 58 7.56 -5.90 -6.97
N HIS A 59 8.16 -4.71 -6.91
CA HIS A 59 7.47 -3.46 -6.60
C HIS A 59 7.36 -2.53 -7.81
N ALA A 60 8.37 -2.48 -8.68
CA ALA A 60 8.30 -1.67 -9.90
C ALA A 60 7.67 -2.43 -11.08
N GLY A 61 7.48 -3.75 -10.98
CA GLY A 61 6.90 -4.58 -12.04
C GLY A 61 7.74 -4.60 -13.31
N ARG A 62 9.05 -4.32 -13.20
CA ARG A 62 9.98 -4.27 -14.33
C ARG A 62 10.76 -5.58 -14.40
N PHE A 63 10.49 -6.35 -15.44
CA PHE A 63 11.22 -7.56 -15.79
C PHE A 63 12.12 -7.26 -16.98
N GLN A 64 13.36 -7.74 -16.94
CA GLN A 64 14.22 -7.77 -18.10
C GLN A 64 13.90 -9.01 -18.95
N ASP A 65 14.13 -8.93 -20.26
CA ASP A 65 13.88 -10.04 -21.17
C ASP A 65 14.73 -11.26 -20.77
N GLY A 66 14.07 -12.41 -20.60
CA GLY A 66 14.72 -13.65 -20.17
C GLY A 66 15.05 -13.74 -18.68
N GLU A 67 14.67 -12.74 -17.88
CA GLU A 67 14.96 -12.72 -16.44
C GLU A 67 14.05 -13.67 -15.65
N SER A 68 14.64 -14.49 -14.78
CA SER A 68 13.89 -15.34 -13.85
C SER A 68 13.35 -14.56 -12.66
N LEU A 69 12.22 -15.00 -12.09
CA LEU A 69 11.67 -14.44 -10.87
C LEU A 69 12.65 -14.58 -9.70
N ILE A 70 13.09 -13.46 -9.14
CA ILE A 70 13.91 -13.44 -7.93
C ILE A 70 13.01 -13.71 -6.72
N LYS A 71 13.35 -14.75 -5.95
CA LYS A 71 12.68 -15.08 -4.70
C LYS A 71 13.54 -14.62 -3.52
N ALA A 72 12.92 -14.01 -2.52
CA ALA A 72 13.59 -13.70 -1.27
C ALA A 72 14.11 -14.98 -0.59
N PRO A 73 15.18 -14.90 0.22
CA PRO A 73 15.67 -16.04 0.99
C PRO A 73 14.56 -16.61 1.88
N SER A 74 14.52 -17.94 2.00
CA SER A 74 13.58 -18.58 2.93
C SER A 74 14.16 -18.45 4.34
N LEU A 75 13.71 -17.45 5.09
CA LEU A 75 14.14 -17.22 6.47
C LEU A 75 13.18 -17.89 7.48
N PRO A 76 13.64 -18.22 8.70
CA PRO A 76 12.76 -18.64 9.79
C PRO A 76 11.81 -17.51 10.21
N SER A 77 10.75 -17.88 10.94
CA SER A 77 9.81 -16.92 11.53
C SER A 77 10.55 -15.86 12.36
N VAL A 78 10.16 -14.60 12.21
CA VAL A 78 10.74 -13.52 13.01
C VAL A 78 10.30 -13.69 14.48
N PRO A 79 11.22 -13.61 15.45
CA PRO A 79 10.86 -13.68 16.86
C PRO A 79 9.89 -12.55 17.26
N ARG A 80 8.76 -12.87 17.88
CA ARG A 80 7.83 -11.84 18.39
C ARG A 80 8.40 -11.18 19.66
N PRO A 81 8.27 -9.85 19.84
CA PRO A 81 7.36 -8.94 19.13
C PRO A 81 7.92 -8.26 17.87
N PHE A 82 9.15 -8.56 17.47
CA PHE A 82 9.81 -7.88 16.35
C PHE A 82 9.13 -8.18 15.01
N HIS A 83 9.30 -7.28 14.03
CA HIS A 83 8.73 -7.38 12.68
C HIS A 83 9.77 -7.75 11.62
N SER A 84 11.06 -7.66 11.96
CA SER A 84 12.16 -8.13 11.12
C SER A 84 13.30 -8.78 11.93
N TRP A 85 14.10 -9.61 11.25
CA TRP A 85 15.33 -10.15 11.84
C TRP A 85 16.35 -9.07 12.17
N ALA A 86 16.37 -7.97 11.40
CA ALA A 86 17.19 -6.80 11.69
C ALA A 86 16.81 -6.15 13.03
N GLU A 87 15.53 -5.89 13.28
CA GLU A 87 15.03 -5.37 14.57
C GLU A 87 15.41 -6.30 15.72
N PHE A 88 15.08 -7.59 15.60
CA PHE A 88 15.42 -8.59 16.62
C PHE A 88 16.92 -8.57 16.93
N ARG A 89 17.78 -8.62 15.91
CA ARG A 89 19.22 -8.66 16.11
C ARG A 89 19.74 -7.38 16.75
N MET A 90 19.28 -6.21 16.32
CA MET A 90 19.69 -4.92 16.91
C MET A 90 19.26 -4.80 18.38
N SER A 91 18.04 -5.24 18.69
CA SER A 91 17.45 -5.16 20.02
C SER A 91 17.92 -6.24 21.00
N VAL A 92 18.35 -7.42 20.53
CA VAL A 92 18.74 -8.53 21.43
C VAL A 92 20.25 -8.75 21.50
N PHE A 93 20.97 -8.45 20.41
CA PHE A 93 22.41 -8.70 20.27
C PHE A 93 23.21 -7.48 19.79
N GLY A 94 22.54 -6.40 19.39
CA GLY A 94 23.17 -5.18 18.86
C GLY A 94 23.25 -4.05 19.89
N GLY A 95 23.46 -2.84 19.40
CA GLY A 95 23.59 -1.64 20.23
C GLY A 95 22.27 -1.07 20.78
N MET A 96 21.13 -1.68 20.48
CA MET A 96 19.81 -1.17 20.89
C MET A 96 19.19 -1.97 22.06
N GLN A 97 19.99 -2.77 22.78
CA GLN A 97 19.51 -3.67 23.85
C GLN A 97 18.81 -2.95 25.00
N ASP A 98 19.26 -1.74 25.33
CA ASP A 98 18.71 -0.95 26.44
C ASP A 98 17.62 0.04 25.99
N MET A 99 17.26 0.01 24.70
CA MET A 99 16.26 0.90 24.12
C MET A 99 14.88 0.25 24.16
N PRO A 100 13.85 0.89 24.73
CA PRO A 100 12.50 0.34 24.72
C PRO A 100 11.96 0.21 23.28
N PHE A 101 11.57 -1.01 22.89
CA PHE A 101 11.03 -1.31 21.56
C PHE A 101 9.53 -0.94 21.48
N GLU A 102 9.16 -0.16 20.46
CA GLU A 102 7.75 0.20 20.13
C GLU A 102 6.90 0.68 21.33
N GLN A 103 7.47 1.51 22.22
CA GLN A 103 6.74 2.03 23.39
C GLN A 103 5.95 3.32 23.13
N ILE A 104 6.18 3.99 22.00
CA ILE A 104 5.63 5.31 21.72
C ILE A 104 4.84 5.24 20.41
N GLU A 105 3.57 5.63 20.48
CA GLU A 105 2.71 5.84 19.32
C GLU A 105 2.46 7.35 19.15
N VAL A 106 2.51 7.83 17.91
CA VAL A 106 2.30 9.24 17.58
C VAL A 106 1.19 9.35 16.55
N GLU A 107 0.15 10.11 16.88
CA GLU A 107 -0.92 10.41 15.94
C GLU A 107 -0.43 11.36 14.84
N TYR A 108 -0.80 11.07 13.58
CA TYR A 108 -0.54 11.96 12.45
C TYR A 108 -1.71 11.93 11.46
N THR A 109 -1.89 13.02 10.72
CA THR A 109 -2.94 13.15 9.70
C THR A 109 -2.33 13.26 8.30
N VAL A 110 -2.88 12.51 7.34
CA VAL A 110 -2.53 12.63 5.91
C VAL A 110 -3.70 13.24 5.15
N THR A 111 -3.49 14.43 4.58
CA THR A 111 -4.48 15.04 3.68
C THR A 111 -4.28 14.57 2.25
N LYS A 112 -5.33 13.99 1.65
CA LYS A 112 -5.36 13.62 0.24
C LYS A 112 -6.31 14.54 -0.55
N LYS A 113 -6.05 14.71 -1.84
CA LYS A 113 -6.97 15.36 -2.79
C LYS A 113 -7.37 14.36 -3.86
N HIS A 114 -8.67 14.17 -4.01
CA HIS A 114 -9.24 13.36 -5.08
C HIS A 114 -9.76 14.27 -6.20
N ARG A 115 -9.68 13.81 -7.45
CA ARG A 115 -10.12 14.56 -8.62
C ARG A 115 -11.12 13.73 -9.40
N SER A 116 -12.17 14.38 -9.90
CA SER A 116 -12.98 13.82 -10.96
C SER A 116 -12.21 13.77 -12.26
N ASP A 117 -12.52 12.77 -13.09
CA ASP A 117 -12.19 12.82 -14.50
C ASP A 117 -13.10 13.87 -15.19
N TRP A 118 -14.42 13.80 -14.91
CA TRP A 118 -15.42 14.81 -15.28
C TRP A 118 -16.47 15.04 -14.19
N HIS A 119 -17.21 16.13 -14.27
CA HIS A 119 -18.35 16.41 -13.39
C HIS A 119 -19.55 16.93 -14.18
N ASP A 120 -20.76 16.77 -13.63
CA ASP A 120 -21.97 17.29 -14.25
C ASP A 120 -21.98 18.82 -14.22
N SER A 121 -22.29 19.44 -15.36
CA SER A 121 -22.29 20.89 -15.52
C SER A 121 -23.38 21.60 -14.72
N LEU A 122 -24.45 20.90 -14.35
CA LEU A 122 -25.57 21.44 -13.57
C LEU A 122 -25.42 21.14 -12.08
N ASN A 123 -24.64 20.12 -11.70
CA ASN A 123 -24.36 19.76 -10.32
C ASN A 123 -22.95 19.16 -10.19
N ASN A 124 -21.96 19.98 -9.80
CA ASN A 124 -20.55 19.57 -9.76
C ASN A 124 -20.19 18.57 -8.65
N ARG A 125 -21.18 18.02 -7.94
CA ARG A 125 -21.06 16.90 -7.00
C ARG A 125 -21.39 15.54 -7.63
N ILE A 126 -21.90 15.53 -8.86
CA ILE A 126 -22.04 14.31 -9.66
C ILE A 126 -20.76 14.16 -10.47
N TRP A 127 -19.96 13.15 -10.17
CA TRP A 127 -18.65 12.93 -10.77
C TRP A 127 -18.69 11.72 -11.68
N TYR A 128 -18.20 11.88 -12.92
CA TYR A 128 -18.04 10.79 -13.86
C TYR A 128 -16.60 10.30 -13.81
N GLN A 129 -16.43 8.98 -13.65
CA GLN A 129 -15.13 8.34 -13.44
C GLN A 129 -14.92 7.27 -14.52
N GLY A 130 -14.03 7.54 -15.48
CA GLY A 130 -13.62 6.53 -16.45
C GLY A 130 -12.64 5.57 -15.79
N LYS A 131 -12.96 4.27 -15.75
CA LYS A 131 -12.12 3.27 -15.07
C LYS A 131 -12.12 1.95 -15.84
N GLY A 132 -10.92 1.51 -16.23
CA GLY A 132 -10.72 0.12 -16.66
C GLY A 132 -10.69 -0.84 -15.46
N VAL A 133 -9.87 -0.53 -14.44
CA VAL A 133 -9.84 -1.30 -13.19
C VAL A 133 -9.59 -0.42 -11.98
N ILE A 134 -10.23 -0.74 -10.85
CA ILE A 134 -9.86 -0.20 -9.55
C ILE A 134 -8.80 -1.14 -8.95
N PRO A 135 -7.51 -0.76 -8.94
CA PRO A 135 -6.41 -1.70 -8.85
C PRO A 135 -6.21 -2.30 -7.45
N ASN A 136 -6.61 -1.59 -6.40
CA ASN A 136 -6.40 -2.02 -5.02
C ASN A 136 -7.46 -1.41 -4.07
N GLY A 137 -7.49 -1.93 -2.84
CA GLY A 137 -8.46 -1.53 -1.84
C GLY A 137 -8.29 -0.08 -1.35
N ASP A 138 -7.07 0.47 -1.43
CA ASP A 138 -6.82 1.86 -1.04
C ASP A 138 -7.40 2.84 -2.07
N ALA A 139 -7.29 2.54 -3.37
CA ALA A 139 -7.93 3.32 -4.43
C ALA A 139 -9.46 3.28 -4.29
N ALA A 140 -10.03 2.12 -3.97
CA ALA A 140 -11.46 1.99 -3.68
C ALA A 140 -11.88 2.80 -2.44
N ARG A 141 -11.07 2.74 -1.36
CA ARG A 141 -11.32 3.49 -0.13
C ARG A 141 -11.24 5.00 -0.37
N ASP A 142 -10.28 5.48 -1.15
CA ASP A 142 -10.14 6.91 -1.48
C ASP A 142 -11.40 7.45 -2.19
N LEU A 143 -11.99 6.66 -3.11
CA LEU A 143 -13.26 7.01 -3.78
C LEU A 143 -14.43 7.12 -2.79
N ILE A 144 -14.55 6.15 -1.89
CA ILE A 144 -15.60 6.12 -0.86
C ILE A 144 -15.43 7.28 0.12
N CYS A 145 -14.21 7.54 0.59
CA CYS A 145 -13.92 8.64 1.50
C CYS A 145 -14.23 9.99 0.85
N ALA A 146 -13.81 10.18 -0.41
CA ALA A 146 -14.15 11.39 -1.16
C ALA A 146 -15.67 11.58 -1.27
N ALA A 147 -16.41 10.52 -1.62
CA ALA A 147 -17.86 10.52 -1.73
C ALA A 147 -18.55 10.91 -0.42
N ARG A 148 -18.23 10.21 0.67
CA ARG A 148 -18.89 10.40 1.97
C ARG A 148 -18.55 11.73 2.62
N GLN A 149 -17.29 12.15 2.57
CA GLN A 149 -16.85 13.38 3.25
C GLN A 149 -17.26 14.65 2.51
N ASN A 150 -17.48 14.56 1.19
CA ASN A 150 -17.77 15.72 0.35
C ASN A 150 -19.11 15.60 -0.37
N SER A 151 -20.00 14.69 0.02
CA SER A 151 -21.28 14.46 -0.65
C SER A 151 -21.14 14.45 -2.18
N ILE A 152 -20.27 13.57 -2.69
CA ILE A 152 -20.05 13.34 -4.12
C ILE A 152 -20.75 12.04 -4.51
N HIS A 153 -21.49 12.06 -5.62
CA HIS A 153 -22.05 10.88 -6.25
C HIS A 153 -21.19 10.47 -7.44
N HIS A 154 -20.57 9.30 -7.37
CA HIS A 154 -19.81 8.78 -8.50
C HIS A 154 -20.71 8.02 -9.46
N VAL A 155 -20.52 8.30 -10.75
CA VAL A 155 -21.03 7.51 -11.88
C VAL A 155 -19.80 6.93 -12.58
N PHE A 156 -19.57 5.63 -12.40
CA PHE A 156 -18.43 4.95 -13.03
C PHE A 156 -18.75 4.60 -14.48
N ILE A 157 -17.78 4.80 -15.37
CA ILE A 157 -17.84 4.40 -16.78
C ILE A 157 -16.80 3.30 -16.95
N PHE A 158 -17.27 2.05 -17.04
CA PHE A 158 -16.41 0.88 -17.16
C PHE A 158 -16.21 0.46 -18.61
N THR A 159 -15.00 0.02 -18.95
CA THR A 159 -14.68 -0.43 -20.31
C THR A 159 -15.40 -1.73 -20.68
N VAL A 160 -15.51 -2.67 -19.75
CA VAL A 160 -16.19 -3.98 -19.97
C VAL A 160 -16.90 -4.46 -18.70
N PRO A 161 -17.92 -5.32 -18.83
CA PRO A 161 -18.64 -5.88 -17.69
C PRO A 161 -17.87 -6.98 -16.94
N ASN A 162 -18.31 -7.24 -15.70
CA ASN A 162 -17.89 -8.31 -14.80
C ASN A 162 -16.41 -8.31 -14.42
N ILE A 163 -15.78 -7.12 -14.37
CA ILE A 163 -14.40 -7.01 -13.93
C ILE A 163 -14.34 -7.30 -12.43
N LYS A 164 -13.59 -8.31 -12.03
CA LYS A 164 -13.39 -8.69 -10.63
C LYS A 164 -12.57 -7.61 -9.90
N CYS A 165 -12.99 -7.27 -8.69
CA CYS A 165 -12.21 -6.42 -7.79
C CYS A 165 -11.01 -7.21 -7.25
N PRO A 166 -9.76 -6.89 -7.61
CA PRO A 166 -8.57 -7.68 -7.24
C PRO A 166 -8.28 -7.66 -5.73
N TRP A 167 -8.84 -6.68 -5.03
CA TRP A 167 -8.73 -6.47 -3.59
C TRP A 167 -9.89 -7.09 -2.80
N SER A 168 -10.88 -7.67 -3.48
CA SER A 168 -11.99 -8.35 -2.81
C SER A 168 -11.60 -9.77 -2.41
N ARG A 169 -11.96 -10.17 -1.19
CA ARG A 169 -11.78 -11.55 -0.75
C ARG A 169 -12.75 -12.46 -1.53
N PRO A 170 -12.30 -13.65 -1.98
CA PRO A 170 -13.19 -14.64 -2.56
C PRO A 170 -14.31 -15.03 -1.57
N ARG A 171 -15.52 -15.25 -2.10
CA ARG A 171 -16.66 -15.79 -1.37
C ARG A 171 -16.48 -17.29 -1.11
N LYS A 172 -17.38 -17.89 -0.31
CA LYS A 172 -17.34 -19.32 0.02
C LYS A 172 -17.42 -20.23 -1.22
N ASP A 173 -18.09 -19.77 -2.27
CA ASP A 173 -18.23 -20.47 -3.55
C ASP A 173 -17.04 -20.22 -4.51
N GLY A 174 -16.02 -19.48 -4.08
CA GLY A 174 -14.86 -19.12 -4.90
C GLY A 174 -15.09 -17.93 -5.85
N SER A 175 -16.31 -17.40 -5.95
CA SER A 175 -16.58 -16.19 -6.73
C SER A 175 -15.95 -14.95 -6.06
N VAL A 176 -15.66 -13.93 -6.86
CA VAL A 176 -15.07 -12.67 -6.40
C VAL A 176 -16.01 -11.53 -6.77
N MET A 177 -16.15 -10.56 -5.86
CA MET A 177 -16.96 -9.37 -6.10
C MET A 177 -16.49 -8.65 -7.38
N THR A 178 -17.44 -8.27 -8.21
CA THR A 178 -17.23 -7.46 -9.42
C THR A 178 -17.32 -5.97 -9.12
N GLN A 179 -16.87 -5.12 -10.04
CA GLN A 179 -16.96 -3.66 -9.88
C GLN A 179 -18.40 -3.17 -9.82
N GLU A 180 -19.31 -3.81 -10.55
CA GLU A 180 -20.75 -3.52 -10.55
C GLU A 180 -21.39 -3.83 -9.20
N GLU A 181 -21.07 -5.00 -8.63
CA GLU A 181 -21.52 -5.36 -7.29
C GLU A 181 -20.96 -4.40 -6.23
N TRP A 182 -19.72 -3.95 -6.41
CA TRP A 182 -19.13 -2.95 -5.53
C TRP A 182 -19.81 -1.58 -5.64
N CYS A 183 -20.06 -1.07 -6.85
CA CYS A 183 -20.79 0.18 -7.06
C CYS A 183 -22.17 0.12 -6.40
N LYS A 184 -22.93 -0.97 -6.63
CA LYS A 184 -24.23 -1.18 -5.98
C LYS A 184 -24.14 -1.19 -4.46
N LYS A 185 -23.14 -1.89 -3.91
CA LYS A 185 -22.92 -1.95 -2.47
C LYS A 185 -22.64 -0.58 -1.86
N GLU A 186 -21.85 0.25 -2.52
CA GLU A 186 -21.47 1.58 -2.02
C GLU A 186 -22.48 2.69 -2.42
N GLY A 187 -23.54 2.35 -3.17
CA GLY A 187 -24.57 3.30 -3.60
C GLY A 187 -24.15 4.19 -4.77
N PHE A 188 -23.19 3.75 -5.58
CA PHE A 188 -22.76 4.44 -6.79
C PHE A 188 -23.46 3.90 -8.03
N ASP A 189 -23.61 4.78 -9.03
CA ASP A 189 -24.04 4.35 -10.35
C ASP A 189 -22.85 3.88 -11.18
N TYR A 190 -23.15 3.04 -12.17
CA TYR A 190 -22.19 2.67 -13.19
C TYR A 190 -22.90 2.51 -14.53
N ILE A 191 -22.15 2.75 -15.60
CA ILE A 191 -22.50 2.52 -17.00
C ILE A 191 -21.26 1.97 -17.73
N TYR A 192 -21.42 1.60 -19.00
CA TYR A 192 -20.31 1.18 -19.84
C TYR A 192 -19.91 2.25 -20.86
N GLU A 193 -18.68 2.15 -21.37
CA GLU A 193 -18.22 2.97 -22.49
C GLU A 193 -19.21 2.88 -23.67
N GLY A 194 -19.64 4.03 -24.19
CA GLY A 194 -20.66 4.16 -25.24
C GLY A 194 -22.09 4.38 -24.72
N GLU A 195 -22.34 4.24 -23.41
CA GLU A 195 -23.66 4.48 -22.80
C GLU A 195 -23.81 5.89 -22.20
N GLU A 196 -22.80 6.76 -22.34
CA GLU A 196 -22.72 8.05 -21.66
C GLU A 196 -23.87 8.97 -22.07
N GLN A 197 -24.16 9.07 -23.36
CA GLN A 197 -25.24 9.91 -23.87
C GLN A 197 -26.62 9.43 -23.38
N ALA A 198 -26.81 8.10 -23.31
CA ALA A 198 -28.04 7.53 -22.78
C ALA A 198 -28.23 7.88 -21.30
N PHE A 199 -27.17 7.78 -20.50
CA PHE A 199 -27.21 8.17 -19.08
C PHE A 199 -27.47 9.68 -18.91
N LEU A 200 -26.78 10.52 -19.67
CA LEU A 200 -26.95 11.99 -19.62
C LEU A 200 -28.36 12.44 -20.03
N GLY A 201 -29.05 11.67 -20.89
CA GLY A 201 -30.45 11.88 -21.24
C GLY A 201 -31.46 11.26 -20.27
N SER A 202 -31.02 10.43 -19.33
CA SER A 202 -31.91 9.59 -18.52
C SER A 202 -32.73 10.38 -17.48
N PRO A 203 -33.94 9.90 -17.12
CA PRO A 203 -34.69 10.43 -15.98
C PRO A 203 -33.91 10.34 -14.66
N HIS A 204 -33.09 9.30 -14.48
CA HIS A 204 -32.28 9.12 -13.28
C HIS A 204 -31.24 10.23 -13.10
N ARG A 205 -30.51 10.59 -14.17
CA ARG A 205 -29.57 11.72 -14.12
C ARG A 205 -30.27 13.04 -13.82
N LYS A 206 -31.48 13.27 -14.36
CA LYS A 206 -32.29 14.45 -14.01
C LYS A 206 -32.62 14.47 -12.51
N TRP A 207 -33.06 13.33 -11.97
CA TRP A 207 -33.32 13.20 -10.54
C TRP A 207 -32.07 13.50 -9.70
N LEU A 208 -30.90 12.96 -10.08
CA LEU A 208 -29.63 13.23 -9.38
C LEU A 208 -29.32 14.73 -9.38
N VAL A 209 -29.39 15.40 -10.54
CA VAL A 209 -29.13 16.84 -10.64
C VAL A 209 -30.06 17.65 -9.74
N GLU A 210 -31.36 17.30 -9.72
CA GLU A 210 -32.38 18.04 -8.99
C GLU A 210 -32.40 17.79 -7.49
N ASN A 211 -31.91 16.63 -7.02
CA ASN A 211 -32.12 16.17 -5.65
C ASN A 211 -30.83 15.85 -4.90
N PHE A 212 -29.79 15.35 -5.56
CA PHE A 212 -28.56 14.97 -4.88
C PHE A 212 -27.81 16.21 -4.38
N ALA A 213 -27.64 16.31 -3.05
CA ALA A 213 -26.94 17.41 -2.40
C ALA A 213 -27.45 18.82 -2.78
N LYS A 214 -28.73 18.96 -3.16
CA LYS A 214 -29.36 20.17 -3.72
C LYS A 214 -29.12 21.45 -2.91
N ASN A 215 -28.96 21.35 -1.59
CA ASN A 215 -28.82 22.49 -0.68
C ASN A 215 -27.37 22.78 -0.29
N LEU A 216 -26.40 22.08 -0.86
CA LEU A 216 -24.99 22.32 -0.59
C LEU A 216 -24.41 23.31 -1.59
N PRO A 217 -23.49 24.19 -1.15
CA PRO A 217 -22.78 25.06 -2.08
C PRO A 217 -21.99 24.22 -3.10
N PRO A 218 -21.77 24.73 -4.33
CA PRO A 218 -20.93 24.07 -5.31
C PRO A 218 -19.54 23.75 -4.75
N LEU A 219 -18.95 22.62 -5.17
CA LEU A 219 -17.56 22.32 -4.84
C LEU A 219 -16.62 23.35 -5.47
N PRO A 220 -15.50 23.70 -4.82
CA PRO A 220 -14.55 24.64 -5.39
C PRO A 220 -13.95 24.06 -6.67
N LEU A 221 -14.20 24.74 -7.79
CA LEU A 221 -13.56 24.41 -9.06
C LEU A 221 -12.10 24.85 -8.99
N LYS A 222 -11.18 23.99 -9.43
CA LYS A 222 -9.82 24.42 -9.69
C LYS A 222 -9.91 25.39 -10.87
N THR A 223 -9.59 26.67 -10.65
CA THR A 223 -9.38 27.61 -11.75
C THR A 223 -8.39 26.97 -12.72
N ALA A 224 -8.73 27.00 -14.01
CA ALA A 224 -7.94 26.38 -15.05
C ALA A 224 -6.46 26.74 -14.83
N ARG A 225 -5.61 25.71 -14.81
CA ARG A 225 -4.22 25.95 -15.18
C ARG A 225 -4.27 26.37 -16.64
N VAL A 226 -4.31 27.68 -16.90
CA VAL A 226 -3.59 28.21 -18.05
C VAL A 226 -2.21 27.59 -17.98
N LEU A 227 -1.68 27.16 -19.13
CA LEU A 227 -0.33 26.67 -19.32
C LEU A 227 0.73 27.70 -18.84
N GLU A 228 0.84 27.88 -17.53
CA GLU A 228 1.91 28.58 -16.84
C GLU A 228 2.85 27.54 -16.23
N ASP A 229 3.18 26.50 -17.00
CA ASP A 229 4.38 25.68 -16.77
C ASP A 229 5.59 26.34 -17.46
N LEU A 230 5.63 27.68 -17.47
CA LEU A 230 6.83 28.46 -17.73
C LEU A 230 7.23 29.18 -16.45
N ILE A 231 8.25 28.60 -15.82
CA ILE A 231 9.16 29.23 -14.86
C ILE A 231 8.57 29.43 -13.45
N SER A 232 8.58 28.35 -12.67
CA SER A 232 9.01 28.47 -11.27
C SER A 232 9.81 27.24 -10.87
N ILE A 233 11.07 27.20 -11.30
CA ILE A 233 12.08 26.41 -10.62
C ILE A 233 12.28 27.09 -9.27
N LYS A 234 11.62 26.58 -8.23
CA LYS A 234 12.09 26.80 -6.86
C LYS A 234 12.95 25.59 -6.48
N PRO A 235 14.28 25.73 -6.43
CA PRO A 235 15.14 24.65 -5.97
C PRO A 235 14.99 24.49 -4.45
N GLY A 236 14.76 23.24 -4.05
CA GLY A 236 15.26 22.63 -2.80
C GLY A 236 15.04 23.35 -1.48
N LEU A 237 13.99 22.95 -0.76
CA LEU A 237 13.91 23.09 0.70
C LEU A 237 14.08 21.71 1.36
N PHE A 238 15.24 21.08 1.13
CA PHE A 238 15.80 20.04 1.99
C PHE A 238 17.32 20.08 1.85
N ALA A 239 17.93 21.16 2.35
CA ALA A 239 19.35 21.18 2.65
C ALA A 239 19.54 20.63 4.07
N HIS A 240 19.57 19.31 4.22
CA HIS A 240 20.26 18.74 5.38
C HIS A 240 21.74 19.00 5.17
N LYS A 241 22.29 20.00 5.87
CA LYS A 241 23.73 20.10 6.11
C LYS A 241 24.15 18.79 6.76
N GLN A 242 24.77 17.88 6.00
CA GLN A 242 25.65 16.87 6.57
C GLN A 242 26.80 17.63 7.24
N GLN A 243 26.72 17.79 8.55
CA GLN A 243 27.93 18.00 9.33
C GLN A 243 28.62 16.65 9.43
N GLU A 244 29.67 16.46 8.62
CA GLU A 244 30.66 15.42 8.85
C GLU A 244 31.37 15.71 10.18
N GLN A 245 30.86 15.17 11.28
CA GLN A 245 31.68 14.95 12.46
C GLN A 245 32.42 13.63 12.24
N ARG A 246 33.68 13.74 11.80
CA ARG A 246 34.66 12.66 11.94
C ARG A 246 34.86 12.40 13.43
N VAL A 247 34.36 11.27 13.91
CA VAL A 247 34.77 10.72 15.21
C VAL A 247 36.04 9.92 14.95
N THR A 248 37.18 10.49 15.32
CA THR A 248 38.44 9.75 15.46
C THR A 248 38.32 8.86 16.69
N ILE A 249 38.42 7.54 16.48
CA ILE A 249 38.56 6.56 17.55
C ILE A 249 40.06 6.49 17.88
N ASN A 250 40.41 6.75 19.15
CA ASN A 250 41.70 6.37 19.72
C ASN A 250 41.61 4.98 20.34
#